data_AF-A0A2T3XJI9-F1
#
_entry.id   AF-A0A2T3XJI9-F1
#
_cell.length_a   1.000
_cell.length_b   1.000
_cell.length_c   1.000
_cell.angle_alpha   90.00
_cell.angle_beta   90.00
_cell.angle_gamma   90.00
#
_symmetry.space_group_name_H-M   'P 1'
#
loop_
_entity.id
_entity.type
_entity.pdbx_description
1 polymer ?
#
loop_
_entity_poly.entity_id
_entity_poly.type
_entity_poly.pdbx_seq_one_letter_code
_entity_poly.pdbx_strand_id
1 'polypeptide(L)'
;ITGSTALFHTKQMLDYGTKIVAGVTPGKGGQVVEGVPVFNTVEEAKNETGATVSVIYVPAPFAADSILEAADADLDMVICITEHIPVLDMVKVKRYLQGRTTRLIGPICPGVIIAAEYKIGIILVYVNIEGHVGAVSR
;
A
#
# COMPACT_ATOMS: atom_id res chain seq x y z
N ILE A 1 -4.73 -6.44 3.93
CA ILE A 1 -4.48 -7.89 3.77
C ILE A 1 -5.73 -8.77 3.96
N THR A 2 -6.64 -8.48 4.90
CA THR A 2 -7.76 -9.41 5.23
C THR A 2 -9.03 -9.27 4.37
N GLY A 3 -9.12 -8.25 3.52
CA GLY A 3 -10.20 -8.13 2.52
C GLY A 3 -9.89 -8.94 1.27
N SER A 4 -10.90 -9.34 0.49
CA SER A 4 -10.75 -10.25 -0.65
C SER A 4 -9.72 -9.80 -1.69
N THR A 5 -9.82 -8.56 -2.18
CA THR A 5 -8.88 -7.98 -3.16
C THR A 5 -7.47 -7.87 -2.56
N ALA A 6 -7.37 -7.40 -1.32
CA ALA A 6 -6.09 -7.25 -0.64
C ALA A 6 -5.41 -8.61 -0.44
N LEU A 7 -6.15 -9.65 -0.04
CA LEU A 7 -5.64 -11.00 0.16
C LEU A 7 -5.08 -11.58 -1.14
N PHE A 8 -5.86 -11.49 -2.22
CA PHE A 8 -5.45 -11.97 -3.53
C PHE A 8 -4.15 -11.33 -4.00
N HIS A 9 -4.03 -10.00 -3.91
CA HIS A 9 -2.81 -9.32 -4.32
C HIS A 9 -1.65 -9.48 -3.33
N THR A 10 -1.92 -9.62 -2.03
CA THR A 10 -0.87 -9.93 -1.05
C THR A 10 -0.20 -11.26 -1.39
N LYS A 11 -1.00 -12.29 -1.68
CA LYS A 11 -0.47 -13.59 -2.10
C LYS A 11 0.41 -13.47 -3.33
N GLN A 12 -0.04 -12.77 -4.37
CA GLN A 12 0.78 -12.55 -5.57
C GLN A 12 2.06 -11.76 -5.31
N MET A 13 2.02 -10.76 -4.42
CA MET A 13 3.20 -9.98 -4.05
C MET A 13 4.22 -10.85 -3.31
N LEU A 14 3.76 -11.69 -2.36
CA LEU A 14 4.59 -12.66 -1.66
C LEU A 14 5.20 -13.69 -2.63
N ASP A 15 4.39 -14.28 -3.50
CA ASP A 15 4.83 -15.25 -4.51
C ASP A 15 5.87 -14.65 -5.48
N TYR A 16 5.79 -13.34 -5.73
CA TYR A 16 6.74 -12.63 -6.57
C TYR A 16 8.05 -12.23 -5.86
N GLY A 17 8.11 -12.32 -4.53
CA GLY A 17 9.28 -11.96 -3.73
C GLY A 17 9.20 -10.61 -3.01
N THR A 18 8.07 -9.91 -3.10
CA THR A 18 7.86 -8.68 -2.31
C THR A 18 7.84 -9.01 -0.82
N LYS A 19 8.69 -8.34 -0.05
CA LYS A 19 8.78 -8.50 1.40
C LYS A 19 7.60 -7.81 2.11
N ILE A 20 6.48 -8.51 2.23
CA ILE A 20 5.33 -8.06 3.02
C ILE A 20 5.55 -8.48 4.48
N VAL A 21 5.75 -7.50 5.37
CA VAL A 21 6.09 -7.75 6.79
C VAL A 21 4.92 -7.55 7.75
N ALA A 22 3.88 -6.84 7.31
CA ALA A 22 2.71 -6.54 8.13
C ALA A 22 1.47 -6.37 7.26
N GLY A 23 0.31 -6.64 7.84
CA GLY A 23 -0.96 -6.14 7.36
C GLY A 23 -1.70 -5.38 8.45
N VAL A 24 -2.54 -4.43 8.07
CA VAL A 24 -3.38 -3.68 9.01
C VAL A 24 -4.84 -3.94 8.71
N THR A 25 -5.61 -4.28 9.73
CA THR A 25 -7.08 -4.29 9.68
C THR A 25 -7.61 -4.05 11.08
N PRO A 26 -8.24 -2.89 11.35
CA PRO A 26 -8.80 -2.58 12.66
C PRO A 26 -9.74 -3.68 13.17
N GLY A 27 -9.55 -4.10 14.41
CA GLY A 27 -10.30 -5.19 15.05
C GLY A 27 -9.82 -6.60 14.71
N LYS A 28 -8.78 -6.75 13.90
CA LYS A 28 -8.16 -8.05 13.56
C LYS A 28 -6.68 -8.15 13.94
N GLY A 29 -6.18 -7.22 14.77
CA GLY A 29 -4.83 -7.31 15.31
C GLY A 29 -4.57 -8.64 16.03
N GLY A 30 -3.37 -9.19 15.88
CA GLY A 30 -2.95 -10.48 16.41
C GLY A 30 -3.24 -11.69 15.51
N GLN A 31 -3.95 -11.50 14.39
CA GLN A 31 -4.12 -12.56 13.39
C GLN A 31 -2.86 -12.72 12.53
N VAL A 32 -2.77 -13.85 11.83
CA VAL A 32 -1.74 -14.10 10.81
C VAL A 32 -2.44 -14.51 9.52
N VAL A 33 -2.08 -13.87 8.40
CA VAL A 33 -2.66 -14.11 7.07
C VAL A 33 -1.54 -14.24 6.06
N GLU A 34 -1.52 -15.34 5.30
CA GLU A 34 -0.42 -15.66 4.36
C GLU A 34 0.98 -15.63 5.03
N GLY A 35 1.05 -15.99 6.32
CA GLY A 35 2.29 -15.93 7.11
C GLY A 35 2.69 -14.52 7.58
N VAL A 36 1.87 -13.50 7.30
CA VAL A 36 2.12 -12.10 7.66
C VAL A 36 1.29 -11.72 8.90
N PRO A 37 1.89 -11.10 9.94
CA PRO A 37 1.16 -10.64 11.11
C PRO A 37 0.22 -9.46 10.78
N VAL A 38 -0.95 -9.46 11.42
CA VAL A 38 -1.97 -8.42 11.28
C VAL A 38 -2.01 -7.55 12.53
N PHE A 39 -2.06 -6.25 12.35
CA PHE A 39 -2.11 -5.22 13.39
C PHE A 39 -3.41 -4.41 13.32
N ASN A 40 -3.71 -3.68 14.40
CA ASN A 40 -4.88 -2.81 14.41
C ASN A 40 -4.59 -1.44 13.79
N THR A 41 -3.36 -0.94 13.93
CA THR A 41 -2.94 0.37 13.40
C THR A 41 -1.67 0.27 12.56
N VAL A 42 -1.45 1.26 11.69
CA VAL A 42 -0.21 1.38 10.90
C VAL A 42 0.99 1.69 11.80
N GLU A 43 0.79 2.48 12.85
CA GLU A 43 1.84 2.81 13.82
C GLU A 43 2.37 1.55 14.53
N GLU A 44 1.48 0.69 15.04
CA GLU A 44 1.86 -0.59 15.64
C GLU A 44 2.64 -1.45 14.64
N ALA A 45 2.12 -1.60 13.42
CA ALA A 45 2.75 -2.37 12.37
C ALA A 45 4.16 -1.86 12.05
N LYS A 46 4.34 -0.53 11.93
CA LYS A 46 5.65 0.09 11.68
C LYS A 46 6.62 -0.18 12.82
N ASN A 47 6.21 0.08 14.06
CA ASN A 47 7.09 -0.04 15.22
C ASN A 47 7.59 -1.48 15.43
N GLU A 48 6.73 -2.47 15.19
CA GLU A 48 7.07 -3.88 15.36
C GLU A 48 7.88 -4.46 14.20
N THR A 49 7.69 -3.96 12.98
CA THR A 49 8.25 -4.60 11.78
C THR A 49 9.28 -3.76 11.01
N GLY A 50 9.36 -2.46 11.30
CA GLY A 50 10.17 -1.51 10.55
C GLY A 50 9.68 -1.26 9.14
N ALA A 51 8.39 -1.50 8.84
CA ALA A 51 7.82 -1.25 7.53
C ALA A 51 8.00 0.23 7.12
N THR A 52 8.43 0.46 5.88
CA THR A 52 8.66 1.81 5.32
C THR A 52 7.65 2.20 4.25
N VAL A 53 6.94 1.21 3.67
CA VAL A 53 5.99 1.41 2.58
C VAL A 53 4.66 0.72 2.92
N SER A 54 3.54 1.38 2.60
CA SER A 54 2.19 0.82 2.72
C SER A 54 1.46 0.79 1.38
N VAL A 55 0.65 -0.26 1.17
CA VAL A 55 -0.26 -0.38 0.02
C VAL A 55 -1.71 -0.50 0.50
N ILE A 56 -2.57 0.37 -0.03
CA ILE A 56 -3.95 0.55 0.41
C ILE A 56 -4.92 -0.08 -0.58
N TYR A 57 -5.69 -1.05 -0.06
CA TYR A 57 -6.82 -1.72 -0.72
C TYR A 57 -8.14 -1.47 0.01
N VAL A 58 -8.23 -0.35 0.73
CA VAL A 58 -9.36 0.01 1.59
C VAL A 58 -10.49 0.59 0.73
N PRO A 59 -11.78 0.34 1.03
CA PRO A 59 -12.88 0.93 0.28
C PRO A 59 -12.84 2.47 0.22
N ALA A 60 -13.36 3.05 -0.85
CA ALA A 60 -13.27 4.49 -1.15
C ALA A 60 -13.62 5.43 0.01
N PRO A 61 -14.70 5.19 0.81
CA PRO A 61 -15.06 6.08 1.91
C PRO A 61 -14.01 6.17 3.03
N PHE A 62 -13.12 5.19 3.14
CA PHE A 62 -12.14 5.08 4.22
C PHE A 62 -10.69 5.22 3.73
N ALA A 63 -10.46 5.18 2.41
CA ALA A 63 -9.12 5.17 1.86
C ALA A 63 -8.35 6.48 2.12
N ALA A 64 -9.02 7.63 2.15
CA ALA A 64 -8.37 8.89 2.50
C ALA A 64 -7.82 8.86 3.93
N ASP A 65 -8.60 8.36 4.89
CA ASP A 65 -8.18 8.21 6.29
C ASP A 65 -6.99 7.26 6.42
N SER A 66 -7.00 6.13 5.69
CA SER A 66 -5.85 5.21 5.65
C SER A 66 -4.57 5.83 5.07
N ILE A 67 -4.69 6.78 4.13
CA ILE A 67 -3.51 7.52 3.62
C ILE A 67 -2.96 8.43 4.72
N LEU A 68 -3.86 9.12 5.45
CA LEU A 68 -3.46 10.01 6.54
C LEU A 68 -2.81 9.23 7.68
N GLU A 69 -3.39 8.10 8.08
CA GLU A 69 -2.83 7.19 9.10
C GLU A 69 -1.41 6.74 8.73
N ALA A 70 -1.20 6.35 7.48
CA ALA A 70 0.11 5.93 6.98
C ALA A 70 1.13 7.08 6.96
N ALA A 71 0.68 8.31 6.69
CA ALA A 71 1.53 9.50 6.75
C ALA A 71 1.83 9.95 8.19
N ASP A 72 0.91 9.72 9.14
CA ASP A 72 1.13 9.98 10.56
C ASP A 72 2.06 8.99 11.22
N ALA A 73 2.04 7.74 10.75
CA ALA A 73 3.06 6.77 11.12
C ALA A 73 4.43 7.08 10.49
N ASP A 74 4.62 8.18 9.76
CA ASP A 74 5.87 8.56 9.08
C ASP A 74 6.40 7.45 8.16
N LEU A 75 5.53 6.83 7.36
CA LEU A 75 5.99 5.94 6.29
C LEU A 75 6.60 6.75 5.14
N ASP A 76 7.61 6.21 4.48
CA ASP A 76 8.30 6.90 3.38
C ASP A 76 7.40 6.99 2.14
N MET A 77 6.58 5.97 1.92
CA MET A 77 5.72 5.85 0.75
C MET A 77 4.38 5.17 1.05
N VAL A 78 3.32 5.70 0.47
CA VAL A 78 1.97 5.14 0.49
C VAL A 78 1.52 4.94 -0.95
N ILE A 79 1.06 3.74 -1.28
CA ILE A 79 0.55 3.39 -2.61
C ILE A 79 -0.94 3.11 -2.48
N CYS A 80 -1.78 3.98 -3.03
CA CYS A 80 -3.23 3.84 -2.95
C CYS A 80 -3.80 3.30 -4.27
N ILE A 81 -4.34 2.08 -4.21
CA ILE A 81 -4.95 1.42 -5.37
C ILE A 81 -6.42 1.84 -5.53
N THR A 82 -7.08 2.14 -4.41
CA THR A 82 -8.52 2.38 -4.32
C THR A 82 -9.04 3.38 -5.35
N GLU A 83 -10.16 3.02 -5.98
CA GLU A 83 -10.88 3.87 -6.92
C GLU A 83 -12.06 4.61 -6.27
N HIS A 84 -12.55 5.65 -6.94
CA HIS A 84 -13.74 6.43 -6.54
C HIS A 84 -13.64 7.17 -5.19
N ILE A 85 -12.43 7.47 -4.72
CA ILE A 85 -12.25 8.37 -3.57
C ILE A 85 -12.78 9.77 -3.96
N PRO A 86 -13.62 10.42 -3.14
CA PRO A 86 -14.08 11.77 -3.42
C PRO A 86 -12.92 12.75 -3.62
N VAL A 87 -12.99 13.57 -4.68
CA VAL A 87 -11.93 14.54 -5.00
C VAL A 87 -11.65 15.48 -3.83
N LEU A 88 -12.69 15.88 -3.09
CA LEU A 88 -12.54 16.75 -1.92
C LEU A 88 -11.68 16.12 -0.82
N ASP A 89 -11.77 14.80 -0.62
CA ASP A 89 -10.92 14.11 0.34
C ASP A 89 -9.47 14.03 -0.15
N MET A 90 -9.27 13.83 -1.46
CA MET A 90 -7.93 13.89 -2.03
C MET A 90 -7.31 15.29 -1.99
N VAL A 91 -8.10 16.36 -2.04
CA VAL A 91 -7.61 17.73 -1.79
C VAL A 91 -7.09 17.87 -0.36
N LYS A 92 -7.82 17.34 0.64
CA LYS A 92 -7.38 17.33 2.04
C LYS A 92 -6.11 16.50 2.23
N VAL A 93 -6.04 15.30 1.66
CA VAL A 93 -4.85 14.44 1.68
C VAL A 93 -3.65 15.16 1.08
N LYS A 94 -3.81 15.76 -0.10
CA LYS A 94 -2.74 16.51 -0.75
C LYS A 94 -2.24 17.66 0.13
N ARG A 95 -3.15 18.39 0.78
CA ARG A 95 -2.78 19.47 1.71
C ARG A 95 -2.06 18.92 2.95
N TYR A 96 -2.49 17.78 3.48
CA TYR A 96 -1.90 17.16 4.66
C TYR A 96 -0.46 16.70 4.44
N LEU A 97 -0.17 16.16 3.26
CA LEU A 97 1.15 15.69 2.88
C LEU A 97 2.14 16.83 2.57
N GLN A 98 1.68 18.08 2.44
CA GLN A 98 2.58 19.21 2.19
C GLN A 98 3.51 19.44 3.38
N GLY A 99 4.82 19.37 3.13
CA GLY A 99 5.86 19.53 4.15
C GLY A 99 6.21 18.24 4.91
N ARG A 100 5.52 17.12 4.62
CA ARG A 100 5.87 15.79 5.15
C ARG A 100 6.81 15.06 4.18
N THR A 101 7.52 14.06 4.70
CA THR A 101 8.43 13.21 3.92
C THR A 101 7.72 12.11 3.13
N THR A 102 6.54 11.69 3.62
CA THR A 102 5.72 10.65 3.01
C THR A 102 5.31 11.01 1.58
N ARG A 103 5.60 10.11 0.64
CA ARG A 103 5.18 10.22 -0.76
C ARG A 103 3.93 9.39 -1.03
N LEU A 104 3.01 9.92 -1.82
CA LEU A 104 1.81 9.20 -2.27
C LEU A 104 1.90 8.84 -3.75
N ILE A 105 1.67 7.56 -4.07
CA ILE A 105 1.41 7.08 -5.44
C ILE A 105 -0.07 6.71 -5.53
N GLY A 106 -0.76 7.26 -6.53
CA GLY A 106 -2.20 7.16 -6.68
C GLY A 106 -2.97 8.36 -6.08
N PRO A 107 -4.25 8.20 -5.72
CA PRO A 107 -5.07 6.99 -5.81
C PRO A 107 -5.38 6.58 -7.26
N ILE A 108 -6.21 5.55 -7.48
CA ILE A 108 -6.58 5.07 -8.82
C ILE A 108 -5.33 4.72 -9.64
N CYS A 109 -4.46 3.88 -9.08
CA CYS A 109 -3.22 3.48 -9.76
C CYS A 109 -3.00 1.97 -9.68
N PRO A 110 -2.29 1.38 -10.65
CA PRO A 110 -1.95 -0.03 -10.59
C PRO A 110 -0.84 -0.33 -9.58
N GLY A 111 -0.14 0.69 -9.07
CA GLY A 111 0.98 0.57 -8.14
C GLY A 111 2.34 0.68 -8.82
N VAL A 112 3.34 -0.04 -8.31
CA VAL A 112 4.74 0.01 -8.75
C VAL A 112 5.29 -1.41 -8.89
N ILE A 113 6.17 -1.62 -9.85
CA ILE A 113 6.92 -2.86 -10.01
C ILE A 113 8.38 -2.54 -10.33
N ILE A 114 9.29 -3.28 -9.70
CA ILE A 114 10.67 -3.43 -10.16
C ILE A 114 10.80 -4.86 -10.64
N ALA A 115 11.01 -5.02 -11.95
CA ALA A 115 11.04 -6.32 -12.59
C ALA A 115 12.13 -7.22 -11.97
N ALA A 116 11.79 -8.49 -11.74
CA ALA A 116 12.62 -9.50 -11.08
C ALA A 116 12.94 -9.26 -9.59
N GLU A 117 12.51 -8.14 -9.00
CA GLU A 117 12.75 -7.84 -7.58
C GLU A 117 11.47 -7.86 -6.75
N TYR A 118 10.56 -6.92 -6.99
CA TYR A 118 9.33 -6.80 -6.21
C TYR A 118 8.23 -6.07 -6.95
N LYS A 119 7.00 -6.30 -6.51
CA LYS A 119 5.78 -5.65 -6.98
C LYS A 119 4.95 -5.16 -5.80
N ILE A 120 4.43 -3.95 -5.89
CA ILE A 120 3.47 -3.40 -4.93
C ILE A 120 2.25 -2.90 -5.71
N GLY A 121 1.12 -3.60 -5.60
CA GLY A 121 -0.10 -3.27 -6.32
C GLY A 121 -0.61 -4.40 -7.21
N ILE A 122 -1.20 -4.04 -8.35
CA ILE A 122 -1.97 -4.93 -9.22
C ILE A 122 -1.34 -5.14 -10.61
N ILE A 123 -0.16 -4.58 -10.88
CA ILE A 123 0.58 -4.71 -12.15
C ILE A 123 0.84 -6.19 -12.51
N LEU A 124 0.64 -6.61 -13.75
CA LEU A 124 0.89 -8.00 -14.16
C LEU A 124 2.39 -8.30 -14.25
N VAL A 125 2.85 -9.34 -13.56
CA VAL A 125 4.29 -9.67 -13.47
C VAL A 125 4.87 -10.14 -14.80
N TYR A 126 4.20 -11.06 -15.50
CA TYR A 126 4.76 -11.78 -16.67
C TYR A 126 5.03 -10.91 -17.90
N VAL A 127 4.51 -9.67 -17.93
CA VAL A 127 4.79 -8.70 -19.00
C VAL A 127 5.95 -7.76 -18.67
N ASN A 128 6.48 -7.81 -17.45
CA ASN A 128 7.57 -6.95 -16.98
C ASN A 128 8.87 -7.75 -16.96
N ILE A 129 9.80 -7.38 -17.83
CA ILE A 129 11.12 -7.99 -17.96
C ILE A 129 12.15 -6.94 -17.54
N GLU A 130 13.17 -7.37 -16.79
CA GLU A 130 14.26 -6.50 -16.35
C GLU A 130 14.96 -5.85 -17.55
N GLY A 131 15.30 -4.57 -17.41
CA GLY A 131 15.90 -3.77 -18.47
C GLY A 131 16.27 -2.37 -18.01
N HIS A 132 16.48 -1.48 -18.97
CA HIS A 132 16.99 -0.12 -18.75
C HIS A 132 15.94 0.98 -18.97
N VAL A 133 14.66 0.62 -19.10
CA VAL A 133 13.57 1.55 -19.37
C VAL A 133 12.72 1.75 -18.12
N GLY A 134 12.62 3.00 -17.66
CA GLY A 134 11.62 3.41 -16.67
C GLY A 134 10.33 3.84 -17.36
N ALA A 135 9.17 3.42 -16.83
CA ALA A 135 7.86 3.80 -17.35
C ALA A 135 7.03 4.52 -16.28
N VAL A 136 6.33 5.58 -16.69
CA VAL A 136 5.34 6.29 -15.86
C VAL A 136 4.08 6.44 -16.70
N SER A 137 2.94 5.98 -16.16
CA SER A 137 1.62 6.15 -16.77
C SER A 137 0.69 6.89 -15.82
N ARG A 138 -0.29 7.59 -16.41
CA ARG A 138 -1.47 8.06 -15.71
C ARG A 138 -2.49 6.93 -15.60
#